data_AF-A0A931XUZ0-F1
#
_entry.id   AF-A0A931XUZ0-F1
#
_cell.length_a   1.000
_cell.length_b   1.000
_cell.length_c   1.000
_cell.angle_alpha   90.00
_cell.angle_beta   90.00
_cell.angle_gamma   90.00
#
_symmetry.space_group_name_H-M   'P 1'
#
loop_
_entity.id
_entity.type
_entity.pdbx_description
1 polymer ?
#
loop_
_entity_poly.entity_id
_entity_poly.type
_entity_poly.pdbx_seq_one_letter_code
_entity_poly.pdbx_strand_id
1 'polypeptide(L)'
;MAEEVCHVLVCTNVDCKDRGSQDLLAALKARVAQEGLTDVVVKPYLCFGGCQHGPNIVLYPSKIWYAQVTLNDLDDIVAHLKGGPVVRRLTGKVDAATQELIFQLLDAGLF
;
A
#
# COMPACT_ATOMS: atom_id res chain seq x y z
N MET A 1 10.11 -9.71 21.45
CA MET A 1 10.45 -9.13 20.14
C MET A 1 9.11 -8.96 19.45
N ALA A 2 8.57 -7.74 19.39
CA ALA A 2 7.29 -7.54 18.72
C ALA A 2 7.55 -7.71 17.21
N GLU A 3 6.95 -8.73 16.59
CA GLU A 3 6.81 -8.74 15.13
C GLU A 3 6.05 -7.46 14.78
N GLU A 4 6.72 -6.49 14.16
CA GLU A 4 6.09 -5.26 13.70
C GLU A 4 5.14 -5.62 12.56
N VAL A 5 3.84 -5.53 12.84
CA VAL A 5 2.79 -5.83 11.86
C VAL A 5 2.89 -4.83 10.70
N CYS A 6 3.06 -5.34 9.48
CA CYS A 6 3.05 -4.54 8.27
C CYS A 6 1.60 -4.26 7.84
N HIS A 7 1.22 -2.98 7.85
CA HIS A 7 -0.04 -2.51 7.33
C HIS A 7 0.07 -2.21 5.84
N VAL A 8 -0.73 -2.93 5.04
CA VAL A 8 -0.91 -2.67 3.60
C VAL A 8 -2.17 -1.83 3.43
N LEU A 9 -2.00 -0.52 3.32
CA LEU A 9 -3.08 0.45 3.22
C LEU A 9 -3.43 0.66 1.74
N VAL A 10 -4.64 0.29 1.32
CA VAL A 10 -5.11 0.43 -0.07
C VAL A 10 -6.11 1.58 -0.19
N CYS A 11 -5.85 2.52 -1.10
CA CYS A 11 -6.70 3.70 -1.29
C CYS A 11 -8.05 3.30 -1.86
N THR A 12 -9.15 3.68 -1.22
CA THR A 12 -10.52 3.36 -1.66
C THR A 12 -11.41 4.59 -1.83
N ASN A 13 -10.83 5.79 -1.77
CA ASN A 13 -11.55 7.01 -2.16
C ASN A 13 -11.81 7.04 -3.68
N VAL A 14 -12.71 7.94 -4.10
CA VAL A 14 -13.35 8.00 -5.42
C VAL A 14 -12.39 7.73 -6.58
N ASP A 15 -11.32 8.52 -6.74
CA ASP A 15 -10.39 8.36 -7.88
C ASP A 15 -9.72 6.98 -7.96
N CYS A 16 -9.30 6.42 -6.82
CA CYS A 16 -8.64 5.11 -6.82
C CYS A 16 -9.67 3.99 -7.02
N LYS A 17 -10.88 4.15 -6.46
CA LYS A 17 -11.98 3.22 -6.65
C LYS A 17 -12.39 3.12 -8.12
N ASP A 18 -12.54 4.26 -8.79
CA ASP A 18 -12.88 4.32 -10.23
C ASP A 18 -11.79 3.70 -11.12
N ARG A 19 -10.56 3.61 -10.60
CA ARG A 19 -9.41 2.94 -11.23
C ARG A 19 -9.22 1.48 -10.80
N GLY A 20 -10.20 0.88 -10.12
CA GLY A 20 -10.20 -0.54 -9.77
C GLY A 20 -9.52 -0.88 -8.44
N SER A 21 -9.33 0.06 -7.52
CA SER A 21 -8.65 -0.24 -6.24
C SER A 21 -9.42 -1.19 -5.32
N GLN A 22 -10.73 -1.37 -5.52
CA GLN A 22 -11.51 -2.37 -4.79
C GLN A 22 -11.08 -3.79 -5.14
N ASP A 23 -10.77 -4.05 -6.42
CA ASP A 23 -10.27 -5.34 -6.87
C ASP A 23 -8.86 -5.58 -6.33
N LEU A 24 -8.02 -4.54 -6.30
CA LEU A 24 -6.69 -4.61 -5.67
C LEU A 24 -6.79 -4.98 -4.19
N LEU A 25 -7.69 -4.33 -3.45
CA LEU A 25 -7.90 -4.61 -2.02
C LEU A 25 -8.34 -6.05 -1.78
N ALA A 26 -9.31 -6.54 -2.56
CA ALA A 26 -9.81 -7.91 -2.44
C ALA A 26 -8.73 -8.94 -2.80
N ALA A 27 -8.03 -8.73 -3.91
CA ALA A 27 -6.97 -9.63 -4.38
C ALA A 27 -5.78 -9.67 -3.41
N LEU A 28 -5.36 -8.52 -2.85
CA LEU A 28 -4.29 -8.50 -1.84
C LEU A 28 -4.68 -9.25 -0.57
N LYS A 29 -5.90 -9.05 -0.06
CA LYS A 29 -6.39 -9.81 1.10
C LYS A 29 -6.36 -11.32 0.84
N ALA A 30 -6.80 -11.76 -0.34
CA ALA A 30 -6.78 -13.16 -0.71
C ALA A 30 -5.36 -13.72 -0.79
N ARG A 31 -4.43 -13.02 -1.46
CA ARG A 31 -3.03 -13.45 -1.63
C ARG A 31 -2.28 -13.49 -0.30
N VAL A 32 -2.45 -12.48 0.56
CA VAL A 32 -1.87 -12.45 1.91
C VAL A 32 -2.35 -13.63 2.75
N ALA A 33 -3.64 -13.97 2.68
CA ALA A 33 -4.20 -15.13 3.37
C ALA A 33 -3.69 -16.46 2.79
N GLN A 34 -3.56 -16.58 1.47
CA GLN A 34 -3.05 -17.77 0.79
C GLN A 34 -1.59 -18.06 1.13
N GLU A 35 -0.76 -17.01 1.23
CA GLU A 35 0.65 -17.12 1.60
C GLU A 35 0.88 -17.27 3.11
N GLY A 36 -0.19 -17.19 3.93
CA GLY A 36 -0.10 -17.37 5.38
C GLY A 36 0.66 -16.26 6.11
N LEU A 37 0.68 -15.03 5.58
CA LEU A 37 1.42 -13.90 6.16
C LEU A 37 0.64 -13.33 7.35
N THR A 38 0.92 -13.82 8.56
CA THR A 38 0.21 -13.46 9.79
C THR A 38 0.58 -12.08 10.35
N ASP A 39 1.75 -11.57 9.96
CA ASP A 39 2.29 -10.26 10.32
C ASP A 39 1.91 -9.16 9.31
N VAL A 40 1.05 -9.47 8.32
CA VAL A 40 0.59 -8.52 7.31
C VAL A 40 -0.91 -8.28 7.44
N VAL A 41 -1.32 -7.02 7.54
CA VAL A 41 -2.74 -6.64 7.62
C VAL A 41 -3.10 -5.68 6.49
N VAL A 42 -3.94 -6.15 5.57
CA VAL A 42 -4.45 -5.35 4.44
C VAL A 42 -5.72 -4.60 4.84
N LYS A 43 -5.68 -3.26 4.80
CA LYS A 43 -6.81 -2.39 5.19
C LYS A 43 -7.10 -1.35 4.10
N PRO A 44 -8.36 -0.95 3.91
CA PRO A 44 -8.67 0.22 3.12
C PRO A 44 -8.27 1.50 3.86
N TYR A 45 -7.93 2.55 3.12
CA TYR A 45 -7.92 3.94 3.61
C TYR A 45 -8.66 4.85 2.62
N LEU A 46 -8.95 6.08 3.03
CA LEU A 46 -9.62 7.06 2.17
C LEU A 46 -8.62 7.73 1.22
N CYS A 47 -7.92 8.78 1.62
CA CYS A 47 -7.05 9.51 0.70
C CYS A 47 -5.86 10.14 1.42
N PHE A 48 -4.71 10.15 0.73
CA PHE A 48 -3.44 10.74 1.18
C PHE A 48 -2.88 11.76 0.17
N GLY A 49 -3.68 12.23 -0.80
CA GLY A 49 -3.26 13.28 -1.74
C GLY A 49 -2.53 12.83 -3.01
N GLY A 50 -2.40 11.52 -3.25
CA GLY A 50 -1.73 10.96 -4.44
C GLY A 50 -2.64 10.65 -5.64
N CYS A 51 -3.82 11.29 -5.80
CA CYS A 51 -4.85 10.88 -6.77
C CYS A 51 -4.34 10.83 -8.22
N GLN A 52 -3.45 11.76 -8.63
CA GLN A 52 -2.89 11.80 -9.99
C GLN A 52 -2.07 10.56 -10.36
N HIS A 53 -1.64 9.80 -9.35
CA HIS A 53 -0.86 8.57 -9.52
C HIS A 53 -1.61 7.34 -8.98
N GLY A 54 -2.93 7.40 -8.78
CA GLY A 54 -3.71 6.25 -8.32
C GLY A 54 -3.84 5.12 -9.36
N PRO A 55 -4.17 3.88 -8.96
CA PRO A 55 -4.42 3.44 -7.58
C PRO A 55 -3.17 3.44 -6.67
N ASN A 56 -3.36 3.77 -5.40
CA ASN A 56 -2.28 3.91 -4.41
C ASN A 56 -2.34 2.83 -3.32
N ILE A 57 -1.18 2.33 -2.94
CA ILE A 57 -0.97 1.41 -1.81
C ILE A 57 0.20 1.91 -0.97
N VAL A 58 0.02 1.99 0.35
CA VAL A 58 1.06 2.40 1.29
C VAL A 58 1.38 1.25 2.23
N LEU A 59 2.67 0.91 2.36
CA LEU A 59 3.17 -0.04 3.36
C LEU A 59 3.74 0.72 4.55
N TYR A 60 3.24 0.40 5.75
CA TYR A 60 3.63 1.03 7.00
C TYR A 60 3.89 -0.05 8.07
N PRO A 61 4.97 0.02 8.88
CA PRO A 61 5.88 1.16 9.10
C PRO A 61 7.03 1.29 8.09
N SER A 62 7.10 0.47 7.04
CA SER A 62 8.20 0.50 6.05
C SER A 62 8.29 1.79 5.21
N LYS A 63 7.27 2.68 5.29
CA LYS A 63 7.18 3.95 4.57
C LYS A 63 7.40 3.81 3.05
N ILE A 64 6.79 2.79 2.46
CA ILE A 64 6.80 2.57 1.02
C ILE A 64 5.46 2.99 0.43
N TRP A 65 5.51 3.81 -0.62
CA TRP A 65 4.33 4.21 -1.38
C TRP A 65 4.41 3.63 -2.79
N TYR A 66 3.46 2.75 -3.11
CA TYR A 66 3.22 2.27 -4.45
C TYR A 66 2.10 3.03 -5.11
N ALA A 67 2.36 3.50 -6.32
CA ALA A 67 1.45 4.28 -7.13
C ALA A 67 1.30 3.63 -8.51
N GLN A 68 0.17 3.91 -9.17
CA GLN A 68 -0.23 3.33 -10.46
C GLN A 68 -0.31 1.80 -10.40
N VAL A 69 -0.72 1.27 -9.26
CA VAL A 69 -0.77 -0.18 -9.03
C VAL A 69 -1.86 -0.82 -9.88
N THR A 70 -1.51 -1.94 -10.50
CA THR A 70 -2.39 -2.82 -11.26
C THR A 70 -2.46 -4.22 -10.64
N LEU A 71 -3.41 -5.04 -11.08
CA LEU A 71 -3.56 -6.42 -10.59
C LEU A 71 -2.33 -7.29 -10.88
N ASN A 72 -1.60 -7.01 -11.96
CA ASN A 72 -0.39 -7.73 -12.35
C ASN A 72 0.79 -7.45 -11.42
N ASP A 73 0.71 -6.38 -10.64
CA ASP A 73 1.78 -5.96 -9.73
C ASP A 73 1.68 -6.65 -8.36
N LEU A 74 0.55 -7.30 -8.08
CA LEU A 74 0.27 -7.83 -6.74
C LEU A 74 1.19 -8.99 -6.38
N ASP A 75 1.62 -9.80 -7.34
CA ASP A 75 2.60 -10.86 -7.11
C ASP A 75 3.95 -10.29 -6.64
N ASP A 76 4.43 -9.23 -7.30
CA ASP A 76 5.67 -8.53 -6.91
C ASP A 76 5.53 -7.88 -5.53
N ILE A 77 4.38 -7.27 -5.23
CA ILE A 77 4.11 -6.63 -3.94
C ILE A 77 4.09 -7.69 -2.83
N VAL A 78 3.44 -8.84 -3.05
CA VAL A 78 3.40 -9.94 -2.08
C VAL A 78 4.79 -10.55 -1.88
N ALA A 79 5.59 -10.69 -2.94
CA ALA A 79 6.98 -11.10 -2.83
C ALA A 79 7.80 -10.10 -1.98
N HIS A 80 7.58 -8.79 -2.14
CA HIS A 80 8.20 -7.78 -1.28
C HIS A 80 7.77 -7.91 0.19
N LEU A 81 6.48 -8.14 0.45
CA LEU A 81 5.96 -8.37 1.81
C LEU A 81 6.58 -9.59 2.49
N LYS A 82 7.03 -10.57 1.71
CA LYS A 82 7.78 -11.77 2.16
C LYS A 82 9.28 -11.53 2.36
N GLY A 83 9.76 -10.28 2.28
CA GLY A 83 11.18 -9.93 2.37
C GLY A 83 11.91 -9.89 1.03
N GLY A 84 11.19 -9.95 -0.09
CA GLY A 84 11.74 -9.68 -1.43
C GLY A 84 12.14 -8.21 -1.64
N PRO A 85 12.61 -7.84 -2.83
CA PRO A 85 12.98 -6.45 -3.12
C PRO A 85 11.76 -5.54 -3.31
N VAL A 86 11.91 -4.25 -2.96
CA VAL A 86 10.91 -3.21 -3.26
C VAL A 86 10.66 -3.14 -4.77
N VAL A 87 9.38 -3.09 -5.17
CA VAL A 87 8.94 -2.89 -6.56
C VAL A 87 9.23 -1.46 -7.04
N ARG A 88 10.49 -1.16 -7.37
CA ARG A 88 11.00 0.21 -7.63
C ARG A 88 10.19 1.00 -8.67
N ARG A 89 9.68 0.36 -9.72
CA ARG A 89 8.89 1.03 -10.77
C ARG A 89 7.61 1.72 -10.26
N LEU A 90 7.06 1.24 -9.14
CA LEU A 90 5.84 1.75 -8.52
C LEU A 90 6.13 2.88 -7.51
N THR A 91 7.40 3.15 -7.19
CA THR A 91 7.82 4.13 -6.18
C THR A 91 8.23 5.46 -6.80
N GLY A 92 8.29 6.53 -5.99
CA GLY A 92 8.80 7.85 -6.41
C GLY A 92 7.93 8.58 -7.42
N LYS A 93 6.63 8.24 -7.50
CA LYS A 93 5.66 8.89 -8.38
C LYS A 93 4.97 10.06 -7.70
N VAL A 94 4.63 9.93 -6.42
CA VAL A 94 4.07 11.00 -5.59
C VAL A 94 5.20 11.90 -5.14
N ASP A 95 4.97 13.21 -5.07
CA ASP A 95 6.00 14.16 -4.69
C ASP A 95 6.48 13.94 -3.24
N ALA A 96 7.76 14.25 -3.01
CA ALA A 96 8.42 13.96 -1.73
C ALA A 96 7.77 14.69 -0.54
N ALA A 97 7.28 15.92 -0.74
CA ALA A 97 6.67 16.70 0.33
C ALA A 97 5.34 16.09 0.79
N THR A 98 4.49 15.65 -0.14
CA THR A 98 3.28 14.89 0.15
C THR A 98 3.61 13.58 0.87
N GLN A 99 4.58 12.81 0.38
CA GLN A 99 4.98 11.56 1.02
C GLN A 99 5.46 11.77 2.46
N GLU A 100 6.33 12.75 2.68
CA GLU A 100 6.87 13.08 4.01
C GLU A 100 5.77 13.46 5.00
N LEU A 101 4.88 14.39 4.60
CA LEU A 101 3.78 14.82 5.44
C LEU A 101 2.88 13.65 5.84
N ILE A 102 2.52 12.78 4.88
CA ILE A 102 1.66 11.63 5.16
C ILE A 102 2.33 10.64 6.12
N PHE A 103 3.62 10.36 5.94
CA PHE A 103 4.34 9.49 6.86
C PHE A 103 4.46 10.09 8.27
N GLN A 104 4.64 11.41 8.39
CA GLN A 104 4.62 12.09 9.69
C GLN A 104 3.26 11.98 10.38
N LEU A 105 2.15 12.10 9.63
CA LEU A 105 0.81 11.91 10.18
C LEU A 105 0.57 10.47 10.63
N LEU A 106 1.03 9.48 9.86
CA LEU A 106 0.97 8.07 10.24
C LEU A 106 1.81 7.78 11.50
N ASP A 107 3.01 8.33 11.59
CA ASP A 107 3.87 8.23 12.79
C ASP A 107 3.18 8.86 14.02
N ALA A 108 2.40 9.93 13.83
CA ALA A 108 1.63 10.58 14.88
C ALA A 108 0.34 9.82 15.27
N GLY A 109 0.05 8.68 14.63
CA GLY A 109 -1.13 7.86 14.93
C GLY A 109 -2.44 8.40 14.34
N LEU A 110 -2.37 9.30 13.36
CA LEU A 110 -3.54 9.77 12.62
C LEU A 110 -3.93 8.77 11.52
N PHE A 111 -4.25 7.51 11.87
CA PHE A 111 -5.06 6.55 11.09
C PHE A 111 -5.27 5.22 11.82
#